data_AF-A0A7R9MT69-F1
#
_entry.id   AF-A0A7R9MT69-F1
#
_cell.length_a   1.000
_cell.length_b   1.000
_cell.length_c   1.000
_cell.angle_alpha   90.00
_cell.angle_beta   90.00
_cell.angle_gamma   90.00
#
_symmetry.space_group_name_H-M   'P 1'
#
loop_
_entity.id
_entity.type
_entity.pdbx_description
1 polymer ?
#
loop_
_entity_poly.entity_id
_entity_poly.type
_entity_poly.pdbx_seq_one_letter_code
_entity_poly.pdbx_strand_id
1 'polypeptide(L)'
;MTTNRDQTSGDILTNKTVHLNDIIKKDLAINVVDDGKVGHYVLNELPVQPYRVDSEHCFLNLRNRGDLSSFEWFECQHKYWPLNRKANEKLVHIYYSALNFKDIMLATGRLQSESPTGETECLIGFEFTGTDENMNRVMGMIPSKALATTCVVRDQDFLWPIPDHWSMEEAATVPCVYATAYYALIIRGKLRANEKVLIHSGSG
;
A
#
# COMPACT_ATOMS: atom_id res chain seq x y z
N MET A 1 -5.41 27.95 -62.59
CA MET A 1 -6.70 27.80 -63.29
C MET A 1 -7.59 26.95 -62.39
N THR A 2 -8.40 27.60 -61.54
CA THR A 2 -9.86 27.82 -61.73
C THR A 2 -10.62 26.53 -61.41
N THR A 3 -11.58 26.43 -60.51
CA THR A 3 -12.60 27.30 -59.87
C THR A 3 -13.25 26.39 -58.80
N ASN A 4 -14.06 26.76 -57.80
CA ASN A 4 -14.78 27.95 -57.39
C ASN A 4 -15.12 27.74 -55.90
N ARG A 5 -15.21 28.83 -55.14
CA ARG A 5 -15.92 28.87 -53.86
C ARG A 5 -17.42 28.82 -54.14
N ASP A 6 -18.17 28.06 -53.34
CA ASP A 6 -19.51 28.37 -52.82
C ASP A 6 -19.86 27.30 -51.77
N GLN A 7 -19.90 27.68 -50.49
CA GLN A 7 -21.12 27.92 -49.70
C GLN A 7 -22.00 26.69 -49.51
N THR A 8 -22.01 26.19 -48.26
CA THR A 8 -23.14 25.68 -47.44
C THR A 8 -22.49 24.78 -46.36
N SER A 9 -22.18 25.26 -45.15
CA SER A 9 -23.12 25.59 -44.06
C SER A 9 -24.29 24.60 -44.02
N GLY A 10 -24.09 23.49 -43.34
CA GLY A 10 -25.11 22.49 -43.11
C GLY A 10 -24.56 21.28 -42.36
N ASP A 11 -24.99 21.14 -41.11
CA ASP A 11 -25.22 19.86 -40.44
C ASP A 11 -24.04 19.09 -39.85
N ILE A 12 -23.53 19.57 -38.71
CA ILE A 12 -22.99 18.67 -37.68
C ILE A 12 -23.42 19.15 -36.28
N LEU A 13 -24.69 19.49 -36.02
CA LEU A 13 -25.18 19.77 -34.66
C LEU A 13 -26.71 19.50 -34.53
N THR A 14 -27.16 18.28 -34.81
CA THR A 14 -28.55 17.88 -34.52
C THR A 14 -28.61 16.94 -33.32
N ASN A 15 -28.58 17.52 -32.12
CA ASN A 15 -29.67 17.41 -31.13
C ASN A 15 -29.31 18.21 -29.86
N LYS A 16 -30.16 19.21 -29.55
CA LYS A 16 -30.05 20.31 -28.54
C LYS A 16 -29.44 21.61 -29.08
N THR A 17 -30.28 22.38 -29.77
CA THR A 17 -29.89 23.63 -30.44
C THR A 17 -29.74 24.78 -29.45
N VAL A 18 -28.51 25.09 -29.09
CA VAL A 18 -28.17 26.35 -28.44
C VAL A 18 -28.24 27.48 -29.46
N HIS A 19 -29.03 28.53 -29.19
CA HIS A 19 -29.14 29.67 -30.09
C HIS A 19 -27.93 30.61 -29.93
N LEU A 20 -27.09 30.70 -30.98
CA LEU A 20 -25.88 31.53 -30.98
C LEU A 20 -26.16 33.00 -30.66
N ASN A 21 -27.31 33.53 -31.09
CA ASN A 21 -27.73 34.91 -30.80
C ASN A 21 -27.90 35.16 -29.29
N ASP A 22 -28.29 34.15 -28.51
CA ASP A 22 -28.45 34.28 -27.07
C ASP A 22 -27.10 34.20 -26.34
N ILE A 23 -26.10 33.58 -26.96
CA ILE A 23 -24.71 33.60 -26.47
C ILE A 23 -24.10 34.98 -26.72
N ILE A 24 -24.20 35.49 -27.95
CA ILE A 24 -23.59 36.79 -28.34
C ILE A 24 -24.16 37.92 -27.49
N LYS A 25 -25.47 37.92 -27.21
CA LYS A 25 -26.11 38.93 -26.33
C LYS A 25 -25.55 38.97 -24.90
N LYS A 26 -24.95 37.88 -24.40
CA LYS A 26 -24.43 37.81 -23.03
C LYS A 26 -23.03 38.39 -22.88
N ASP A 27 -22.31 38.60 -23.99
CA ASP A 27 -20.97 39.22 -24.03
C ASP A 27 -19.96 38.59 -23.03
N LEU A 28 -20.06 37.28 -22.83
CA LEU A 28 -19.14 36.55 -21.95
C LEU A 28 -17.81 36.33 -22.67
N ALA A 29 -16.70 36.51 -21.95
CA ALA A 29 -15.35 36.32 -22.49
C ALA A 29 -15.07 34.88 -22.95
N ILE A 30 -15.70 33.88 -22.32
CA ILE A 30 -15.54 32.46 -22.63
C ILE A 30 -16.93 31.82 -22.66
N ASN A 31 -17.26 31.16 -23.77
CA ASN A 31 -18.51 30.43 -23.95
C ASN A 31 -18.20 29.01 -24.41
N VAL A 32 -18.57 28.03 -23.60
CA VAL A 32 -18.40 26.60 -23.87
C VAL A 32 -19.77 25.99 -24.06
N VAL A 33 -19.94 25.20 -25.12
CA VAL A 33 -21.16 24.44 -25.38
C VAL A 33 -20.85 22.96 -25.22
N ASP A 34 -21.49 22.31 -24.25
CA ASP A 34 -21.33 20.87 -23.99
C ASP A 34 -22.72 20.23 -23.77
N ASP A 35 -23.04 19.19 -24.53
CA ASP A 35 -24.37 18.51 -24.55
C ASP A 35 -25.57 19.48 -24.54
N GLY A 36 -25.48 20.55 -25.34
CA GLY A 36 -26.54 21.57 -25.48
C GLY A 36 -26.66 22.55 -24.32
N LYS A 37 -25.71 22.57 -23.37
CA LYS A 37 -25.64 23.54 -22.28
C LYS A 37 -24.54 24.56 -22.54
N VAL A 38 -24.82 25.83 -22.25
CA VAL A 38 -23.84 26.92 -22.34
C VAL A 38 -23.26 27.21 -20.97
N GLY A 39 -21.95 27.25 -20.86
CA GLY A 39 -21.24 27.60 -19.64
C GLY A 39 -19.83 28.13 -19.92
N HIS A 40 -18.99 28.08 -18.89
CA HIS A 40 -17.56 28.38 -18.95
C HIS A 40 -16.83 27.48 -17.95
N TYR A 41 -15.53 27.29 -18.13
CA TYR A 41 -14.72 26.58 -17.15
C TYR A 41 -14.37 27.51 -15.99
N VAL A 42 -14.60 27.01 -14.77
CA VAL A 42 -14.23 27.69 -13.53
C VAL A 42 -13.24 26.79 -12.79
N LEU A 43 -12.18 27.40 -12.27
CA LEU A 43 -11.31 26.72 -11.32
C LEU A 43 -12.00 26.72 -9.96
N ASN A 44 -12.47 25.54 -9.54
CA ASN A 44 -13.02 25.35 -8.21
C ASN A 44 -12.01 24.61 -7.34
N GLU A 45 -11.89 25.02 -6.08
CA GLU A 45 -11.15 24.26 -5.09
C GLU A 45 -11.91 22.96 -4.78
N LEU A 46 -11.21 21.83 -4.84
CA LEU A 46 -11.77 20.57 -4.40
C LEU A 46 -11.77 20.54 -2.86
N PRO A 47 -12.88 20.13 -2.21
CA PRO A 47 -12.88 19.97 -0.77
C PRO A 47 -11.82 18.94 -0.38
N VAL A 48 -10.82 19.38 0.40
CA VAL A 48 -9.79 18.49 0.95
C VAL A 48 -10.40 17.73 2.11
N GLN A 49 -11.14 16.67 1.81
CA GLN A 49 -11.57 15.70 2.81
C GLN A 49 -10.78 14.40 2.61
N PRO A 50 -10.34 13.74 3.70
CA PRO A 50 -9.72 12.44 3.59
C PRO A 50 -10.73 11.46 2.99
N TYR A 51 -10.51 11.10 1.73
CA TYR A 51 -11.34 10.12 1.03
C TYR A 51 -11.02 8.74 1.60
N ARG A 52 -12.03 8.09 2.17
CA ARG A 52 -11.94 6.71 2.64
C ARG A 52 -12.58 5.79 1.62
N VAL A 53 -11.93 4.67 1.37
CA VAL A 53 -12.44 3.60 0.52
C VAL A 53 -12.50 2.32 1.32
N ASP A 54 -13.55 1.54 1.10
CA ASP A 54 -13.58 0.16 1.56
C ASP A 54 -12.58 -0.65 0.74
N SER A 55 -11.69 -1.37 1.43
CA SER A 55 -10.68 -2.20 0.79
C SER A 55 -10.39 -3.45 1.61
N GLU A 56 -10.28 -4.59 0.94
CA GLU A 56 -9.81 -5.85 1.53
C GLU A 56 -8.29 -5.88 1.71
N HIS A 57 -7.57 -5.00 1.00
CA HIS A 57 -6.12 -4.91 1.03
C HIS A 57 -5.71 -3.56 1.61
N CYS A 58 -5.21 -3.58 2.83
CA CYS A 58 -4.72 -2.39 3.51
C CYS A 58 -3.51 -2.70 4.38
N PHE A 59 -2.73 -1.68 4.69
CA PHE A 59 -1.59 -1.74 5.61
C PHE A 59 -1.61 -0.53 6.54
N LEU A 60 -1.17 -0.74 7.77
CA LEU A 60 -1.06 0.31 8.78
C LEU A 60 0.27 1.04 8.59
N ASN A 61 0.21 2.37 8.59
CA ASN A 61 1.42 3.22 8.54
C ASN A 61 1.16 4.55 9.24
N LEU A 62 2.23 5.31 9.50
CA LEU A 62 2.16 6.67 10.03
C LEU A 62 2.16 7.69 8.90
N ARG A 63 1.26 8.68 8.98
CA ARG A 63 1.34 9.87 8.12
C ARG A 63 2.52 10.76 8.51
N ASN A 64 2.77 10.89 9.82
CA ASN A 64 3.83 11.70 10.39
C ASN A 64 4.73 10.82 11.27
N ARG A 65 5.98 10.56 10.83
CA ARG A 65 6.94 9.80 11.64
C ARG A 65 7.22 10.53 12.95
N GLY A 66 7.29 9.78 14.06
CA GLY A 66 7.44 10.33 15.41
C GLY A 66 6.13 10.66 16.11
N ASP A 67 5.01 10.71 15.39
CA ASP A 67 3.69 10.98 15.94
C ASP A 67 2.80 9.74 15.80
N LEU A 68 2.68 8.97 16.88
CA LEU A 68 1.86 7.76 16.92
C LEU A 68 0.36 8.05 16.76
N SER A 69 -0.11 9.29 16.92
CA SER A 69 -1.51 9.62 16.66
C SER A 69 -1.84 9.66 15.16
N SER A 70 -0.80 9.69 14.31
CA SER A 70 -0.93 9.74 12.85
C SER A 70 -1.02 8.36 12.18
N PHE A 71 -1.23 7.30 12.96
CA PHE A 71 -1.47 5.96 12.42
C PHE A 71 -2.78 5.92 11.65
N GLU A 72 -2.70 5.49 10.40
CA GLU A 72 -3.85 5.34 9.51
C GLU A 72 -3.69 4.06 8.67
N TRP A 73 -4.82 3.49 8.27
CA TRP A 73 -4.85 2.41 7.28
C TRP A 73 -4.74 3.02 5.87
N PHE A 74 -3.78 2.51 5.11
CA PHE A 74 -3.54 2.87 3.72
C PHE A 74 -3.96 1.71 2.81
N GLU A 75 -4.55 2.03 1.66
CA GLU A 75 -4.91 1.03 0.66
C GLU A 75 -3.65 0.37 0.06
N CYS A 76 -3.66 -0.95 -0.01
CA CYS A 76 -2.67 -1.76 -0.72
C CYS A 76 -3.13 -2.00 -2.17
N GLN A 77 -2.19 -1.96 -3.12
CA GLN A 77 -2.48 -2.31 -4.52
C GLN A 77 -2.57 -3.83 -4.77
N HIS A 78 -2.64 -4.66 -3.72
CA HIS A 78 -2.71 -6.12 -3.84
C HIS A 78 -3.97 -6.62 -4.57
N LYS A 79 -5.03 -5.80 -4.71
CA LYS A 79 -6.17 -6.10 -5.59
C LYS A 79 -5.78 -6.39 -7.03
N TYR A 80 -4.65 -5.84 -7.49
CA TYR A 80 -4.12 -6.05 -8.83
C TYR A 80 -3.04 -7.14 -8.90
N TRP A 81 -2.73 -7.79 -7.78
CA TRP A 81 -1.70 -8.83 -7.72
C TRP A 81 -1.98 -10.00 -8.69
N PRO A 82 -3.21 -10.53 -8.85
CA PRO A 82 -3.46 -11.62 -9.78
C PRO A 82 -3.07 -11.32 -11.24
N LEU A 83 -3.11 -10.05 -11.64
CA LEU A 83 -2.76 -9.59 -12.99
C LEU A 83 -1.25 -9.44 -13.19
N ASN A 84 -0.50 -9.20 -12.12
CA ASN A 84 0.92 -8.82 -12.16
C ASN A 84 1.85 -9.77 -11.41
N ARG A 85 1.34 -10.92 -10.94
CA ARG A 85 2.11 -11.85 -10.09
C ARG A 85 3.33 -12.39 -10.81
N LYS A 86 4.47 -12.42 -10.12
CA LYS A 86 5.67 -13.12 -10.59
C LYS A 86 5.64 -14.58 -10.13
N ALA A 87 6.37 -15.45 -10.84
CA ALA A 87 6.31 -16.91 -10.62
C ALA A 87 6.58 -17.38 -9.18
N ASN A 88 7.35 -16.61 -8.40
CA ASN A 88 7.74 -16.97 -7.03
C ASN A 88 7.03 -16.15 -5.95
N GLU A 89 6.13 -15.24 -6.33
CA GLU A 89 5.38 -14.45 -5.36
C GLU A 89 4.18 -15.23 -4.83
N LYS A 90 3.92 -15.11 -3.52
CA LYS A 90 2.70 -15.61 -2.88
C LYS A 90 1.95 -14.47 -2.24
N LEU A 91 0.64 -14.42 -2.45
CA LEU A 91 -0.24 -13.54 -1.70
C LEU A 91 -0.67 -14.25 -0.42
N VAL A 92 -0.55 -13.57 0.72
CA VAL A 92 -0.99 -14.08 2.01
C VAL A 92 -2.05 -13.15 2.59
N HIS A 93 -3.14 -13.76 3.06
CA HIS A 93 -4.14 -13.10 3.88
C HIS A 93 -3.72 -13.18 5.34
N ILE A 94 -3.44 -12.04 5.94
CA ILE A 94 -2.85 -11.94 7.28
C ILE A 94 -3.95 -12.03 8.33
N TYR A 95 -3.70 -12.86 9.34
CA TYR A 95 -4.54 -13.01 10.53
C TYR A 95 -3.92 -12.28 11.71
N TYR A 96 -2.61 -12.46 11.92
CA TYR A 96 -1.84 -11.75 12.94
C TYR A 96 -0.57 -11.15 12.34
N SER A 97 -0.21 -9.97 12.82
CA SER A 97 1.12 -9.40 12.62
C SER A 97 1.64 -8.92 13.97
N ALA A 98 2.86 -9.32 14.28
CA ALA A 98 3.47 -9.01 15.57
C ALA A 98 4.36 -7.77 15.47
N LEU A 99 4.33 -6.95 16.52
CA LEU A 99 5.18 -5.78 16.67
C LEU A 99 6.55 -6.20 17.20
N ASN A 100 7.59 -5.73 16.53
CA ASN A 100 8.97 -5.87 16.94
C ASN A 100 9.51 -4.54 17.48
N PHE A 101 10.61 -4.61 18.24
CA PHE A 101 11.25 -3.41 18.79
C PHE A 101 11.62 -2.38 17.68
N LYS A 102 12.00 -2.88 16.49
CA LYS A 102 12.30 -2.04 15.33
C LYS A 102 11.08 -1.25 14.85
N ASP A 103 9.88 -1.81 14.89
CA ASP A 103 8.64 -1.10 14.53
C ASP A 103 8.43 0.11 15.42
N ILE A 104 8.60 -0.08 16.74
CA ILE A 104 8.44 0.97 17.74
C ILE A 104 9.50 2.06 17.55
N MET A 105 10.76 1.66 17.34
CA MET A 105 11.86 2.61 17.13
C MET A 105 11.67 3.46 15.87
N LEU A 106 11.18 2.86 14.78
CA LEU A 106 10.86 3.56 13.53
C LEU A 106 9.63 4.46 13.69
N ALA A 107 8.55 3.95 14.27
CA ALA A 107 7.31 4.71 14.46
C ALA A 107 7.51 5.93 15.36
N THR A 108 8.32 5.80 16.41
CA THR A 108 8.66 6.89 17.34
C THR A 108 9.76 7.83 16.81
N GLY A 109 10.31 7.58 15.62
CA GLY A 109 11.35 8.41 15.01
C GLY A 109 12.72 8.34 15.69
N ARG A 110 12.92 7.39 16.61
CA ARG A 110 14.21 7.17 17.30
C ARG A 110 15.22 6.42 16.44
N LEU A 111 14.75 5.70 15.42
CA LEU A 111 15.58 5.09 14.39
C LEU A 111 15.33 5.80 13.06
N GLN A 112 16.39 6.32 12.44
CA GLN A 112 16.32 6.95 11.13
C GLN A 112 16.31 5.87 10.04
N SER A 113 15.57 6.13 8.95
CA SER A 113 15.59 5.29 7.75
C SER A 113 16.80 5.64 6.89
N GLU A 114 17.50 4.64 6.38
CA GLU A 114 18.62 4.81 5.45
C GLU A 114 18.19 5.07 4.00
N SER A 115 16.89 5.26 3.71
CA SER A 115 16.41 5.45 2.34
C SER A 115 16.86 6.81 1.76
N PRO A 116 17.74 6.83 0.74
CA PRO A 116 18.26 8.07 0.16
C PRO A 116 17.22 8.86 -0.64
N THR A 117 16.12 8.22 -1.04
CA THR A 117 15.15 8.78 -2.01
C THR A 117 14.06 9.61 -1.36
N GLY A 118 13.96 9.63 -0.02
CA GLY A 118 12.94 10.41 0.70
C GLY A 118 11.50 9.91 0.46
N GLU A 119 11.32 8.80 -0.26
CA GLU A 119 10.00 8.20 -0.46
C GLU A 119 9.46 7.70 0.89
N THR A 120 8.23 8.09 1.20
CA THR A 120 7.47 7.65 2.38
C THR A 120 7.01 6.20 2.19
N GLU A 121 7.96 5.28 2.09
CA GLU A 121 7.66 3.87 2.24
C GLU A 121 7.25 3.61 3.70
N CYS A 122 6.23 2.76 3.88
CA CYS A 122 5.99 2.14 5.18
C CYS A 122 7.16 1.21 5.49
N LEU A 123 7.77 1.42 6.66
CA LEU A 123 8.98 0.74 7.11
C LEU A 123 8.74 -0.22 8.27
N ILE A 124 7.48 -0.34 8.71
CA ILE A 124 7.08 -1.13 9.87
C ILE A 124 6.33 -2.38 9.41
N GLY A 125 6.23 -3.36 10.31
CA GLY A 125 5.63 -4.67 10.10
C GLY A 125 6.59 -5.60 9.39
N PHE A 126 7.20 -6.50 10.15
CA PHE A 126 8.22 -7.42 9.65
C PHE A 126 7.79 -8.88 9.62
N GLU A 127 6.77 -9.25 10.40
CA GLU A 127 6.29 -10.63 10.47
C GLU A 127 4.77 -10.74 10.53
N PHE A 128 4.29 -11.92 10.13
CA PHE A 128 2.87 -12.23 10.06
C PHE A 128 2.61 -13.73 10.20
N THR A 129 1.36 -14.05 10.50
CA THR A 129 0.75 -15.35 10.20
C THR A 129 -0.51 -15.17 9.39
N GLY A 130 -0.85 -16.18 8.60
CA GLY A 130 -2.01 -16.10 7.75
C GLY A 130 -2.22 -17.33 6.89
N THR A 131 -2.96 -17.15 5.80
CA THR A 131 -3.21 -18.19 4.81
C THR A 131 -2.73 -17.77 3.43
N ASP A 132 -2.02 -18.66 2.74
CA ASP A 132 -1.66 -18.47 1.33
C ASP A 132 -2.86 -18.69 0.40
N GLU A 133 -2.65 -18.53 -0.92
CA GLU A 133 -3.72 -18.69 -1.92
C GLU A 133 -4.38 -20.08 -1.95
N ASN A 134 -3.72 -21.10 -1.37
CA ASN A 134 -4.24 -22.46 -1.28
C ASN A 134 -4.84 -22.76 0.10
N MET A 135 -5.09 -21.73 0.92
CA MET A 135 -5.58 -21.84 2.29
C MET A 135 -4.62 -22.56 3.24
N ASN A 136 -3.33 -22.69 2.88
CA ASN A 136 -2.35 -23.27 3.79
C ASN A 136 -1.99 -22.26 4.89
N ARG A 137 -1.88 -22.75 6.12
CA ARG A 137 -1.46 -21.94 7.27
C ARG A 137 0.03 -21.64 7.18
N VAL A 138 0.39 -20.37 7.14
CA VAL A 138 1.78 -19.92 6.96
C VAL A 138 2.15 -18.83 7.95
N MET A 139 3.42 -18.84 8.36
CA MET A 139 4.07 -17.77 9.10
C MET A 139 5.26 -17.28 8.29
N GLY A 140 5.61 -16.00 8.37
CA GLY A 140 6.68 -15.49 7.54
C GLY A 140 7.18 -14.12 7.94
N MET A 141 8.24 -13.71 7.25
CA MET A 141 8.85 -12.39 7.37
C MET A 141 8.87 -11.68 6.03
N ILE A 142 8.66 -10.36 6.06
CA ILE A 142 8.87 -9.46 4.91
C ILE A 142 9.63 -8.21 5.34
N PRO A 143 10.32 -7.52 4.42
CA PRO A 143 11.13 -6.35 4.78
C PRO A 143 10.36 -5.20 5.42
N SER A 144 9.05 -5.08 5.14
CA SER A 144 8.12 -4.09 5.71
C SER A 144 6.68 -4.41 5.29
N LYS A 145 5.70 -3.67 5.83
CA LYS A 145 4.26 -3.73 5.52
C LYS A 145 3.57 -5.04 5.94
N ALA A 146 4.09 -5.75 6.94
CA ALA A 146 3.40 -6.93 7.49
C ALA A 146 2.22 -6.57 8.41
N LEU A 147 2.20 -5.35 8.97
CA LEU A 147 1.04 -4.80 9.69
C LEU A 147 -0.05 -4.45 8.66
N ALA A 148 -0.68 -5.48 8.11
CA ALA A 148 -1.57 -5.39 6.95
C ALA A 148 -2.65 -6.46 6.99
N THR A 149 -3.66 -6.32 6.13
CA THR A 149 -4.65 -7.40 5.88
C THR A 149 -4.14 -8.40 4.86
N THR A 150 -3.28 -7.98 3.94
CA THR A 150 -2.59 -8.87 3.00
C THR A 150 -1.16 -8.44 2.74
N CYS A 151 -0.29 -9.39 2.46
CA CYS A 151 1.06 -9.12 1.98
C CYS A 151 1.46 -10.01 0.79
N VAL A 152 2.42 -9.53 0.02
CA VAL A 152 3.06 -10.32 -1.06
C VAL A 152 4.45 -10.74 -0.59
N VAL A 153 4.63 -12.04 -0.44
CA VAL A 153 5.91 -12.66 -0.10
C VAL A 153 6.65 -12.97 -1.39
N ARG A 154 7.82 -12.36 -1.58
CA ARG A 154 8.64 -12.52 -2.80
C ARG A 154 9.75 -13.55 -2.65
N ASP A 155 10.22 -13.73 -1.42
CA ASP A 155 11.26 -14.67 -1.06
C ASP A 155 10.63 -15.75 -0.18
N GLN A 156 10.54 -16.96 -0.73
CA GLN A 156 9.90 -18.07 -0.04
C GLN A 156 10.81 -18.69 1.04
N ASP A 157 12.10 -18.32 1.10
CA ASP A 157 12.99 -18.73 2.19
C ASP A 157 12.57 -18.09 3.53
N PHE A 158 11.74 -17.05 3.48
CA PHE A 158 11.15 -16.37 4.64
C PHE A 158 9.65 -16.72 4.85
N LEU A 159 9.18 -17.83 4.28
CA LEU A 159 7.82 -18.33 4.45
C LEU A 159 7.83 -19.79 4.90
N TRP A 160 7.20 -20.07 6.03
CA TRP A 160 7.18 -21.41 6.62
C TRP A 160 5.74 -21.88 6.86
N PRO A 161 5.46 -23.18 6.68
CA PRO A 161 4.18 -23.74 7.10
C PRO A 161 4.08 -23.67 8.63
N ILE A 162 2.89 -23.36 9.13
CA ILE A 162 2.61 -23.41 10.57
C ILE A 162 2.33 -24.87 10.95
N PRO A 163 3.00 -25.43 11.98
CA PRO A 163 2.69 -26.77 12.47
C PRO A 163 1.22 -26.92 12.87
N ASP A 164 0.63 -28.09 12.61
CA ASP A 164 -0.80 -28.35 12.88
C ASP A 164 -1.21 -28.11 14.32
N HIS A 165 -0.30 -28.33 15.27
CA HIS A 165 -0.53 -28.20 16.70
C HIS A 165 -0.31 -26.78 17.25
N TRP A 166 0.15 -25.83 16.43
CA TRP A 166 0.26 -24.41 16.82
C TRP A 166 -0.99 -23.67 16.39
N SER A 167 -1.44 -22.72 17.21
CA SER A 167 -2.39 -21.69 16.78
C SER A 167 -1.72 -20.66 15.85
N MET A 168 -2.52 -19.85 15.15
CA MET A 168 -1.99 -18.74 14.35
C MET A 168 -1.35 -17.64 15.22
N GLU A 169 -1.82 -17.49 16.46
CA GLU A 169 -1.32 -16.50 17.42
C GLU A 169 0.06 -16.91 17.95
N GLU A 170 0.23 -18.16 18.40
CA GLU A 170 1.52 -18.69 18.84
C GLU A 170 2.55 -18.65 17.72
N ALA A 171 2.15 -19.01 16.50
CA ALA A 171 3.04 -18.96 15.35
C ALA A 171 3.49 -17.53 15.00
N ALA A 172 2.72 -16.50 15.34
CA ALA A 172 3.07 -15.11 15.05
C ALA A 172 4.22 -14.59 15.92
N THR A 173 4.56 -15.27 17.00
CA THR A 173 5.63 -14.87 17.92
C THR A 173 6.99 -15.47 17.56
N VAL A 174 7.11 -16.22 16.47
CA VAL A 174 8.27 -17.07 16.18
C VAL A 174 9.24 -16.48 15.15
N PRO A 175 8.79 -15.99 13.96
CA PRO A 175 9.69 -15.75 12.84
C PRO A 175 10.86 -14.80 13.15
N CYS A 176 10.59 -13.56 13.58
CA CYS A 176 11.65 -12.57 13.81
C CYS A 176 12.57 -12.97 14.96
N VAL A 177 12.00 -13.38 16.10
CA VAL A 177 12.78 -13.62 17.32
C VAL A 177 13.68 -14.85 17.19
N TYR A 178 13.19 -15.97 16.64
CA TYR A 178 13.99 -17.18 16.48
C TYR A 178 14.98 -17.05 15.32
N ALA A 179 14.62 -16.40 14.21
CA ALA A 179 15.58 -16.11 13.15
C ALA A 179 16.74 -15.25 13.67
N THR A 180 16.44 -14.23 14.46
CA THR A 180 17.45 -13.35 15.08
C THR A 180 18.35 -14.13 16.05
N ALA A 181 17.76 -14.90 16.96
CA ALA A 181 18.51 -15.66 17.95
C ALA A 181 19.41 -16.73 17.28
N TYR A 182 18.87 -17.47 16.32
CA TYR A 182 19.61 -18.50 15.59
C TYR A 182 20.74 -17.89 14.77
N TYR A 183 20.47 -16.80 14.05
CA TYR A 183 21.49 -16.10 13.29
C TYR A 183 22.61 -15.56 14.18
N ALA A 184 22.27 -14.91 15.29
CA ALA A 184 23.23 -14.30 16.20
C ALA A 184 24.07 -15.35 16.94
N LEU A 185 23.45 -16.37 17.52
CA LEU A 185 24.13 -17.34 18.38
C LEU A 185 24.81 -18.45 17.57
N ILE A 186 24.13 -18.99 16.55
CA ILE A 186 24.59 -20.18 15.83
C ILE A 186 25.41 -19.79 14.60
N ILE A 187 24.85 -18.97 13.72
CA ILE A 187 25.51 -18.64 12.44
C ILE A 187 26.71 -17.70 12.67
N ARG A 188 26.48 -16.61 13.43
CA ARG A 188 27.51 -15.59 13.67
C ARG A 188 28.37 -15.89 14.89
N GLY A 189 27.73 -16.25 16.01
CA GLY A 189 28.39 -16.53 17.27
C GLY A 189 29.08 -17.89 17.31
N LYS A 190 28.66 -18.85 16.46
CA LYS A 190 29.17 -20.22 16.42
C LYS A 190 29.17 -20.91 17.80
N LEU A 191 28.17 -20.56 18.63
CA LEU A 191 28.02 -21.08 19.99
C LEU A 191 27.98 -22.61 19.97
N ARG A 192 28.75 -23.23 20.87
CA ARG A 192 28.84 -24.68 21.03
C ARG A 192 28.26 -25.14 22.36
N ALA A 193 27.98 -26.44 22.43
CA ALA A 193 27.57 -27.07 23.67
C ALA A 193 28.61 -26.81 24.78
N ASN A 194 28.12 -26.56 26.00
CA ASN A 194 28.90 -26.24 27.20
C ASN A 194 29.61 -24.87 27.22
N GLU A 195 29.35 -24.00 26.25
CA GLU A 195 29.78 -22.60 26.34
C GLU A 195 28.81 -21.76 27.17
N LYS A 196 29.30 -20.65 27.73
CA LYS A 196 28.51 -19.71 28.52
C LYS A 196 28.13 -18.51 27.66
N VAL A 197 26.88 -18.10 27.72
CA VAL A 197 26.35 -16.92 27.03
C VAL A 197 25.70 -15.98 28.04
N LEU A 198 25.91 -14.68 27.86
CA LEU A 198 25.18 -13.64 28.57
C LEU A 198 24.09 -13.11 27.65
N ILE A 199 22.82 -13.35 28.00
CA ILE A 199 21.66 -12.83 27.28
C ILE A 199 21.12 -11.63 28.06
N HIS A 200 21.20 -10.45 27.46
CA HIS A 200 20.56 -9.26 28.00
C HIS A 200 19.07 -9.26 27.66
N SER A 201 18.26 -8.63 28.51
CA SER A 201 16.81 -8.45 28.29
C SER A 201 16.04 -9.75 28.07
N GLY A 202 16.39 -10.85 28.76
CA GLY A 202 15.79 -12.17 28.56
C GLY A 202 14.29 -12.31 28.92
N SER A 203 13.64 -11.22 29.36
CA SER A 203 12.19 -11.16 29.54
C SER A 203 11.43 -10.75 28.27
N GLY A 204 12.16 -10.30 27.24
CA GLY A 204 11.59 -9.89 25.95
C GLY A 204 11.40 -11.04 24.99
#